data_AF-A0A346C3G3-F1
#
_entry.id   AF-A0A346C3G3-F1
#
_cell.length_a   1.000
_cell.length_b   1.000
_cell.length_c   1.000
_cell.angle_alpha   90.00
_cell.angle_beta   90.00
_cell.angle_gamma   90.00
#
_symmetry.space_group_name_H-M   'P 1'
#
loop_
_entity.id
_entity.type
_entity.pdbx_description
1 polymer ?
#
loop_
_entity_poly.entity_id
_entity_poly.type
_entity_poly.pdbx_seq_one_letter_code
_entity_poly.pdbx_strand_id
1 'polypeptide(L)'
;MYRQKQQRSTTLTAAAVVALVPLAAACGSEQADGTGSGSVGAGGERITGVRWSIDSVTVDGTTHRAPDAAHVRIDDGGEAAGSTGCNGFSARAAVEDRGEGDGRRVRLDDAMFTEKACAKTPADFEKSLGRVLTTGPLTTESEGGRLTLTTADGDTVRLSRSEDASLYGTKWAVDAPGRKDGKGRAHLTFDQDAKSVSGRLPCNHVNAGATVSDGLITLGAPSTTRMMCEGSLMDAEKRLLGFFDSKVDYRIDHETLTLTSEDGATVRAVADQ
;
A
#
# COMPACT_ATOMS: atom_id res chain seq x y z
N MET A 1 45.38 47.96 -14.04
CA MET A 1 44.37 48.87 -14.64
C MET A 1 44.03 48.36 -16.02
N TYR A 2 42.87 47.71 -16.16
CA TYR A 2 42.44 47.06 -17.39
C TYR A 2 41.81 48.10 -18.33
N ARG A 3 42.31 48.17 -19.57
CA ARG A 3 41.91 49.10 -20.61
C ARG A 3 40.80 48.47 -21.44
N GLN A 4 39.71 49.22 -21.62
CA GLN A 4 38.57 48.87 -22.44
C GLN A 4 38.92 48.88 -23.94
N LYS A 5 38.27 47.95 -24.66
CA LYS A 5 37.53 48.11 -25.92
C LYS A 5 38.25 48.07 -27.28
N GLN A 6 37.50 47.42 -28.19
CA GLN A 6 37.42 47.58 -29.65
C GLN A 6 38.53 46.88 -30.46
N GLN A 7 38.28 46.22 -31.61
CA GLN A 7 37.14 46.23 -32.51
C GLN A 7 37.30 45.11 -33.58
N ARG A 8 36.16 44.68 -34.13
CA ARG A 8 35.92 44.29 -35.53
C ARG A 8 36.58 43.03 -36.11
N SER A 9 35.76 41.99 -36.13
CA SER A 9 35.34 41.21 -37.30
C SER A 9 36.06 41.47 -38.64
N THR A 10 36.67 40.41 -39.17
CA THR A 10 36.92 40.19 -40.61
C THR A 10 36.44 38.78 -40.97
N THR A 11 35.49 38.73 -41.89
CA THR A 11 35.07 37.52 -42.61
C THR A 11 36.05 37.24 -43.74
N LEU A 12 36.41 35.97 -43.96
CA LEU A 12 36.79 35.46 -45.28
C LEU A 12 36.63 33.93 -45.34
N THR A 13 36.15 33.53 -46.50
CA THR A 13 35.61 32.28 -47.04
C THR A 13 36.52 31.03 -47.03
N ALA A 14 35.84 29.89 -46.85
CA ALA A 14 35.94 28.62 -47.60
C ALA A 14 37.23 27.78 -47.58
N ALA A 15 37.11 26.53 -47.12
CA ALA A 15 37.26 25.30 -47.93
C ALA A 15 37.39 24.07 -47.00
N ALA A 16 36.65 23.01 -47.34
CA ALA A 16 36.64 21.74 -46.62
C ALA A 16 37.91 20.91 -46.91
N VAL A 17 38.48 20.29 -45.88
CA VAL A 17 39.29 19.06 -46.01
C VAL A 17 39.04 18.18 -44.78
N VAL A 18 38.53 16.98 -45.05
CA VAL A 18 38.37 15.87 -44.11
C VAL A 18 39.74 15.24 -43.83
N ALA A 19 40.09 15.06 -42.56
CA ALA A 19 41.15 14.13 -42.14
C ALA A 19 40.76 13.46 -40.82
N LEU A 20 40.78 12.12 -40.85
CA LEU A 20 40.43 11.18 -39.80
C LEU A 20 41.32 11.30 -38.56
N VAL A 21 40.70 11.21 -37.38
CA VAL A 21 41.35 10.76 -36.14
C VAL A 21 40.48 9.65 -35.55
N PRO A 22 40.99 8.42 -35.38
CA PRO A 22 40.28 7.37 -34.66
C PRO A 22 40.61 7.48 -33.17
N LEU A 23 39.62 7.83 -32.34
CA LEU A 23 39.70 7.61 -30.90
C LEU A 23 38.58 6.65 -30.53
N ALA A 24 38.93 5.38 -30.46
CA ALA A 24 38.16 4.41 -29.71
C ALA A 24 38.28 4.75 -28.22
N ALA A 25 37.17 5.16 -27.63
CA ALA A 25 36.94 5.02 -26.20
C ALA A 25 35.70 4.14 -26.04
N ALA A 26 35.95 2.93 -25.55
CA ALA A 26 34.95 1.94 -25.21
C ALA A 26 34.26 2.29 -23.88
N CYS A 27 33.13 1.61 -23.67
CA CYS A 27 32.35 1.44 -22.43
C CYS A 27 31.27 2.49 -22.14
N GLY A 28 30.00 2.05 -22.22
CA GLY A 28 28.88 2.77 -21.63
C GLY A 28 27.53 2.22 -22.09
N SER A 29 27.05 1.18 -21.40
CA SER A 29 25.67 0.73 -21.20
C SER A 29 24.60 1.07 -22.24
N GLU A 30 23.99 0.01 -22.77
CA GLU A 30 22.78 -0.01 -23.59
C GLU A 30 21.68 0.90 -23.01
N GLN A 31 21.26 1.87 -23.82
CA GLN A 31 20.01 2.60 -23.68
C GLN A 31 18.90 1.73 -24.31
N ALA A 32 17.93 1.31 -23.51
CA ALA A 32 16.61 0.98 -24.01
C ALA A 32 15.63 2.00 -23.43
N ASP A 33 15.27 2.96 -24.28
CA ASP A 33 14.25 3.96 -24.02
C ASP A 33 12.86 3.34 -23.89
N GLY A 34 12.10 3.89 -22.93
CA GLY A 34 10.65 4.05 -23.06
C GLY A 34 9.81 3.02 -22.32
N THR A 35 9.29 3.40 -21.15
CA THR A 35 7.85 3.64 -20.93
C THR A 35 7.63 4.29 -19.55
N GLY A 36 7.19 5.56 -19.55
CA GLY A 36 6.31 6.10 -18.50
C GLY A 36 6.90 6.44 -17.13
N SER A 37 8.04 7.14 -17.06
CA SER A 37 8.35 7.88 -15.81
C SER A 37 7.53 9.18 -15.81
N GLY A 38 6.31 9.10 -15.28
CA GLY A 38 5.61 10.30 -14.85
C GLY A 38 6.46 10.96 -13.78
N SER A 39 7.07 12.10 -14.12
CA SER A 39 7.73 12.95 -13.14
C SER A 39 6.67 13.45 -12.16
N VAL A 40 6.50 12.75 -11.05
CA VAL A 40 5.88 13.33 -9.87
C VAL A 40 6.81 14.45 -9.43
N GLY A 41 6.31 15.69 -9.55
CA GLY A 41 7.01 16.87 -9.09
C GLY A 41 7.44 16.72 -7.63
N ALA A 42 8.51 17.43 -7.27
CA ALA A 42 8.95 17.56 -5.89
C ALA A 42 7.77 18.08 -5.04
N GLY A 43 7.16 17.20 -4.24
CA GLY A 43 5.86 17.50 -3.62
C GLY A 43 5.42 16.49 -2.57
N GLY A 44 6.23 16.28 -1.52
CA GLY A 44 5.88 15.50 -0.32
C GLY A 44 5.59 14.00 -0.55
N GLU A 45 5.80 13.17 0.47
CA GLU A 45 5.44 11.74 0.40
C GLU A 45 3.92 11.59 0.18
N ARG A 46 3.48 10.65 -0.66
CA ARG A 46 2.05 10.42 -0.94
C ARG A 46 1.33 9.99 0.36
N ILE A 47 0.22 10.67 0.71
CA ILE A 47 -0.59 10.32 1.90
C ILE A 47 -1.84 9.50 1.56
N THR A 48 -2.37 9.61 0.33
CA THR A 48 -3.48 8.78 -0.15
C THR A 48 -2.98 7.43 -0.65
N GLY A 49 -3.84 6.41 -0.63
CA GLY A 49 -3.48 5.05 -1.02
C GLY A 49 -2.47 4.37 -0.08
N VAL A 50 -2.12 5.00 1.04
CA VAL A 50 -1.23 4.49 2.09
C VAL A 50 -2.06 4.27 3.34
N ARG A 51 -1.92 3.11 3.99
CA ARG A 51 -2.44 2.95 5.35
C ARG A 51 -1.35 3.29 6.36
N TRP A 52 -1.79 4.11 7.29
CA TRP A 52 -0.99 4.69 8.34
C TRP A 52 -1.39 4.05 9.65
N SER A 53 -0.42 3.48 10.37
CA SER A 53 -0.58 3.12 11.77
C SER A 53 -0.67 4.42 12.57
N ILE A 54 -1.66 4.52 13.46
CA ILE A 54 -1.77 5.66 14.36
C ILE A 54 -0.85 5.35 15.54
N ASP A 55 0.16 6.18 15.79
CA ASP A 55 1.12 5.95 16.87
C ASP A 55 0.62 6.58 18.19
N SER A 56 0.11 7.80 18.09
CA SER A 56 -0.36 8.57 19.24
C SER A 56 -1.23 9.76 18.84
N VAL A 57 -2.05 10.22 19.78
CA VAL A 57 -2.74 11.51 19.71
C VAL A 57 -2.33 12.40 20.89
N THR A 58 -2.09 13.68 20.63
CA THR A 58 -1.79 14.69 21.64
C THR A 58 -2.87 15.75 21.60
N VAL A 59 -3.58 15.94 22.71
CA VAL A 59 -4.63 16.95 22.89
C VAL A 59 -4.33 17.76 24.15
N ASP A 60 -4.37 19.09 24.05
CA ASP A 60 -4.11 19.99 25.18
C ASP A 60 -2.78 19.69 25.90
N GLY A 61 -1.76 19.29 25.13
CA GLY A 61 -0.43 18.90 25.64
C GLY A 61 -0.34 17.49 26.26
N THR A 62 -1.46 16.77 26.41
CA THR A 62 -1.49 15.40 26.92
C THR A 62 -1.41 14.39 25.77
N THR A 63 -0.42 13.49 25.80
CA THR A 63 -0.21 12.49 24.76
C THR A 63 -0.75 11.12 25.18
N HIS A 64 -1.58 10.53 24.33
CA HIS A 64 -2.11 9.18 24.46
C HIS A 64 -1.53 8.29 23.38
N ARG A 65 -0.89 7.17 23.78
CA ARG A 65 -0.41 6.17 22.84
C ARG A 65 -1.58 5.36 22.28
N ALA A 66 -1.53 5.08 20.99
CA ALA A 66 -2.54 4.29 20.32
C ALA A 66 -2.38 2.78 20.59
N PRO A 67 -3.48 2.01 20.57
CA PRO A 67 -3.42 0.55 20.43
C PRO A 67 -2.83 0.15 19.07
N ASP A 68 -2.14 -0.99 19.00
CA ASP A 68 -1.49 -1.48 17.77
C ASP A 68 -2.45 -1.64 16.58
N ALA A 69 -3.73 -1.92 16.85
CA ALA A 69 -4.76 -2.06 15.83
C ALA A 69 -5.28 -0.72 15.26
N ALA A 70 -4.86 0.43 15.81
CA ALA A 70 -5.32 1.74 15.37
C ALA A 70 -4.62 2.15 14.06
N HIS A 71 -5.41 2.45 13.04
CA HIS A 71 -4.92 2.78 11.71
C HIS A 71 -5.92 3.61 10.93
N VAL A 72 -5.44 4.29 9.88
CA VAL A 72 -6.27 5.05 8.93
C VAL A 72 -5.73 4.90 7.52
N ARG A 73 -6.63 4.84 6.54
CA ARG A 73 -6.32 4.95 5.12
C ARG A 73 -7.22 6.01 4.52
N ILE A 74 -6.67 6.83 3.63
CA ILE A 74 -7.43 7.69 2.73
C ILE A 74 -7.20 7.13 1.34
N ASP A 75 -8.24 6.71 0.63
CA ASP A 75 -8.10 6.25 -0.75
C ASP A 75 -8.01 7.42 -1.74
N ASP A 76 -7.66 7.11 -3.00
CA ASP A 76 -7.56 8.12 -4.05
C ASP A 76 -8.94 8.65 -4.50
N GLY A 77 -10.03 8.04 -4.05
CA GLY A 77 -11.41 8.47 -4.28
C GLY A 77 -11.93 9.46 -3.23
N GLY A 78 -11.15 9.74 -2.18
CA GLY A 78 -11.55 10.65 -1.10
C GLY A 78 -12.40 9.98 -0.03
N GLU A 79 -12.29 8.66 0.17
CA GLU A 79 -12.85 7.98 1.33
C GLU A 79 -11.76 7.67 2.36
N ALA A 80 -12.01 8.04 3.62
CA ALA A 80 -11.18 7.66 4.75
C ALA A 80 -11.85 6.54 5.53
N ALA A 81 -11.10 5.49 5.86
CA ALA A 81 -11.56 4.41 6.72
C ALA A 81 -10.44 3.91 7.61
N GLY A 82 -10.80 3.36 8.78
CA GLY A 82 -9.81 2.88 9.71
C GLY A 82 -10.38 2.30 11.00
N SER A 83 -9.49 2.13 11.96
CA SER A 83 -9.78 1.67 13.31
C SER A 83 -9.15 2.60 14.33
N THR A 84 -9.86 2.89 15.41
CA THR A 84 -9.34 3.56 16.61
C THR A 84 -8.79 2.56 17.62
N GLY A 85 -8.62 1.29 17.23
CA GLY A 85 -8.13 0.20 18.05
C GLY A 85 -9.24 -0.75 18.50
N CYS A 86 -10.34 -0.24 19.07
CA CYS A 86 -11.56 -1.03 19.30
C CYS A 86 -12.59 -0.80 18.20
N ASN A 87 -12.84 0.47 17.89
CA ASN A 87 -13.91 0.91 17.01
C ASN A 87 -13.44 1.14 15.58
N GLY A 88 -14.30 0.81 14.62
CA GLY A 88 -14.09 1.17 13.22
C GLY A 88 -14.62 2.57 12.96
N PHE A 89 -14.08 3.23 11.95
CA PHE A 89 -14.61 4.49 11.46
C PHE A 89 -14.53 4.61 9.94
N SER A 90 -15.40 5.44 9.38
CA SER A 90 -15.35 5.89 7.99
C SER A 90 -15.72 7.37 7.89
N ALA A 91 -15.20 8.06 6.89
CA ALA A 91 -15.46 9.48 6.62
C ALA A 91 -15.20 9.79 5.14
N ARG A 92 -15.77 10.89 4.65
CA ARG A 92 -15.28 11.51 3.42
C ARG A 92 -14.01 12.29 3.73
N ALA A 93 -13.06 12.31 2.81
CA ALA A 93 -11.79 12.99 2.95
C ALA A 93 -11.55 13.95 1.77
N ALA A 94 -11.43 15.24 2.07
CA ALA A 94 -10.92 16.22 1.13
C ALA A 94 -9.43 16.42 1.38
N VAL A 95 -8.61 16.15 0.36
CA VAL A 95 -7.15 16.38 0.39
C VAL A 95 -6.83 17.50 -0.59
N GLU A 96 -6.30 18.60 -0.07
CA GLU A 96 -5.95 19.78 -0.85
C GLU A 96 -4.45 20.05 -0.75
N ASP A 97 -3.79 20.21 -1.90
CA ASP A 97 -2.42 20.73 -1.95
C ASP A 97 -2.45 22.24 -1.68
N ARG A 98 -1.67 22.72 -0.71
CA ARG A 98 -1.66 24.14 -0.33
C ARG A 98 -0.68 24.99 -1.15
N GLY A 99 0.09 24.38 -2.04
CA GLY A 99 1.14 25.04 -2.82
C GLY A 99 2.54 24.53 -2.49
N GLU A 100 3.53 24.94 -3.29
CA GLU A 100 4.91 24.52 -3.16
C GLU A 100 5.51 25.01 -1.83
N GLY A 101 5.72 24.10 -0.88
CA GLY A 101 6.31 24.38 0.44
C GLY A 101 5.34 24.38 1.63
N ASP A 102 4.02 24.43 1.42
CA ASP A 102 3.01 24.60 2.48
C ASP A 102 2.33 23.30 2.95
N GLY A 103 2.82 22.15 2.48
CA GLY A 103 2.26 20.83 2.78
C GLY A 103 0.85 20.63 2.22
N ARG A 104 0.16 19.60 2.72
CA ARG A 104 -1.24 19.31 2.34
C ARG A 104 -2.20 19.64 3.48
N ARG A 105 -3.46 19.84 3.11
CA ARG A 105 -4.59 20.08 4.01
C ARG A 105 -5.53 18.88 3.87
N VAL A 106 -5.84 18.20 4.97
CA VAL A 106 -6.81 17.10 4.98
C VAL A 106 -8.00 17.50 5.82
N ARG A 107 -9.22 17.31 5.32
CA ARG A 107 -10.44 17.49 6.09
C ARG A 107 -11.25 16.20 6.02
N LEU A 108 -11.66 15.68 7.19
CA LEU A 108 -12.58 14.56 7.27
C LEU A 108 -13.99 15.09 7.55
N ASP A 109 -14.93 14.72 6.70
CA ASP A 109 -16.34 15.11 6.77
C ASP A 109 -17.21 13.86 6.98
N ASP A 110 -18.35 14.06 7.64
CA ASP A 110 -19.36 13.02 7.89
C ASP A 110 -18.78 11.75 8.55
N ALA A 111 -17.83 11.92 9.46
CA ALA A 111 -17.15 10.82 10.11
C ALA A 111 -18.10 10.02 11.01
N MET A 112 -18.23 8.72 10.74
CA MET A 112 -19.05 7.77 11.49
C MET A 112 -18.14 6.80 12.23
N PHE A 113 -18.48 6.50 13.49
CA PHE A 113 -17.73 5.58 14.35
C PHE A 113 -18.65 4.48 14.86
N THR A 114 -18.11 3.26 15.02
CA THR A 114 -18.80 2.23 15.80
C THR A 114 -18.66 2.51 17.29
N GLU A 115 -19.58 1.98 18.11
CA GLU A 115 -19.56 2.13 19.58
C GLU A 115 -19.53 0.75 20.27
N LYS A 116 -18.45 0.01 20.08
CA LYS A 116 -18.15 -1.23 20.80
C LYS A 116 -17.47 -0.90 22.12
N ALA A 117 -17.85 -1.63 23.16
CA ALA A 117 -17.16 -1.61 24.44
C ALA A 117 -16.01 -2.63 24.44
N CYS A 118 -14.76 -2.15 24.45
CA CYS A 118 -13.57 -3.01 24.58
C CYS A 118 -12.86 -2.78 25.92
N ALA A 119 -12.57 -3.85 26.64
CA ALA A 119 -11.85 -3.77 27.93
C ALA A 119 -10.39 -3.31 27.81
N LYS A 120 -9.78 -3.44 26.63
CA LYS A 120 -8.33 -3.23 26.41
C LYS A 120 -7.98 -1.91 25.71
N THR A 121 -8.97 -1.14 25.26
CA THR A 121 -8.73 0.12 24.54
C THR A 121 -8.94 1.30 25.48
N PRO A 122 -7.96 2.21 25.63
CA PRO A 122 -8.15 3.40 26.45
C PRO A 122 -9.26 4.28 25.87
N ALA A 123 -10.35 4.48 26.61
CA ALA A 123 -11.48 5.30 26.17
C ALA A 123 -11.07 6.76 25.87
N ASP A 124 -10.06 7.27 26.58
CA ASP A 124 -9.54 8.62 26.37
C ASP A 124 -8.80 8.74 25.03
N PHE A 125 -8.12 7.69 24.58
CA PHE A 125 -7.48 7.68 23.26
C PHE A 125 -8.53 7.81 22.14
N GLU A 126 -9.57 6.99 22.14
CA GLU A 126 -10.59 7.02 21.08
C GLU A 126 -11.33 8.36 21.04
N LYS A 127 -11.66 8.93 22.20
CA LYS A 127 -12.30 10.26 22.29
C LYS A 127 -11.39 11.37 21.79
N SER A 128 -10.13 11.38 22.22
CA SER A 128 -9.14 12.39 21.79
C SER A 128 -8.88 12.31 20.29
N LEU A 129 -8.69 11.10 19.76
CA LEU A 129 -8.51 10.89 18.33
C LEU A 129 -9.74 11.32 17.52
N GLY A 130 -10.94 10.91 17.92
CA GLY A 130 -12.18 11.28 17.25
C GLY A 130 -12.39 12.80 17.20
N ARG A 131 -12.10 13.51 18.30
CA ARG A 131 -12.11 14.98 18.36
C ARG A 131 -11.14 15.58 17.34
N VAL A 132 -9.87 15.19 17.39
CA VAL A 132 -8.83 15.76 16.51
C VAL A 132 -9.19 15.53 15.03
N LEU A 133 -9.63 14.33 14.67
CA LEU A 133 -9.97 13.97 13.30
C LEU A 133 -11.21 14.72 12.75
N THR A 134 -12.10 15.21 13.62
CA THR A 134 -13.38 15.84 13.21
C THR A 134 -13.47 17.34 13.53
N THR A 135 -12.50 17.89 14.26
CA THR A 135 -12.47 19.31 14.67
C THR A 135 -12.40 20.28 13.48
N GLY A 136 -11.79 19.87 12.37
CA GLY A 136 -11.65 20.73 11.20
C GLY A 136 -10.52 20.30 10.27
N PRO A 137 -10.05 21.21 9.40
CA PRO A 137 -8.92 20.94 8.51
C PRO A 137 -7.63 20.68 9.30
N LEU A 138 -6.91 19.63 8.91
CA LEU A 138 -5.64 19.20 9.45
C LEU A 138 -4.52 19.58 8.51
N THR A 139 -3.48 20.24 9.01
CA THR A 139 -2.21 20.38 8.28
C THR A 139 -1.47 19.06 8.32
N THR A 140 -0.89 18.65 7.20
CA THR A 140 -0.08 17.43 7.12
C THR A 140 1.40 17.77 7.00
N GLU A 141 2.23 17.13 7.81
CA GLU A 141 3.67 17.08 7.61
C GLU A 141 4.07 15.62 7.38
N SER A 142 4.70 15.31 6.26
CA SER A 142 5.10 13.94 5.94
C SER A 142 6.56 13.87 5.50
N GLU A 143 7.33 13.04 6.21
CA GLU A 143 8.75 12.82 5.98
C GLU A 143 9.15 11.42 6.44
N GLY A 144 9.88 10.70 5.59
CA GLY A 144 10.53 9.43 5.95
C GLY A 144 9.57 8.37 6.48
N GLY A 145 8.40 8.19 5.84
CA GLY A 145 7.40 7.22 6.28
C GLY A 145 6.68 7.60 7.57
N ARG A 146 6.76 8.87 7.97
CA ARG A 146 5.94 9.45 9.05
C ARG A 146 4.97 10.48 8.50
N LEU A 147 3.84 10.61 9.18
CA LEU A 147 2.83 11.62 8.91
C LEU A 147 2.40 12.22 10.25
N THR A 148 2.39 13.54 10.33
CA THR A 148 1.79 14.27 11.45
C THR A 148 0.59 15.05 10.92
N LEU A 149 -0.55 14.87 11.56
CA LEU A 149 -1.75 15.69 11.34
C LEU A 149 -1.87 16.68 12.48
N THR A 150 -2.04 17.96 12.18
CA THR A 150 -2.11 19.02 13.20
C THR A 150 -3.36 19.87 13.01
N THR A 151 -4.10 20.12 14.10
CA THR A 151 -5.26 21.03 14.10
C THR A 151 -4.82 22.49 14.11
N ALA A 152 -5.75 23.42 13.89
CA ALA A 152 -5.48 24.85 14.05
C ALA A 152 -5.07 25.24 15.48
N ASP A 153 -5.54 24.48 16.47
CA ASP A 153 -5.26 24.71 17.89
C ASP A 153 -3.96 24.05 18.38
N GLY A 154 -3.29 23.27 17.51
CA GLY A 154 -1.99 22.64 17.78
C GLY A 154 -2.05 21.21 18.30
N ASP A 155 -3.24 20.59 18.38
CA ASP A 155 -3.38 19.17 18.68
C ASP A 155 -2.82 18.33 17.53
N THR A 156 -2.19 17.20 17.84
CA THR A 156 -1.49 16.39 16.83
C THR A 156 -1.88 14.92 16.85
N VAL A 157 -1.95 14.31 15.67
CA VAL A 157 -1.91 12.84 15.50
C VAL A 157 -0.59 12.49 14.83
N ARG A 158 0.18 11.60 15.45
CA ARG A 158 1.41 11.05 14.86
C ARG A 158 1.11 9.69 14.27
N LEU A 159 1.56 9.48 13.05
CA LEU A 159 1.36 8.26 12.30
C LEU A 159 2.66 7.78 11.67
N SER A 160 2.76 6.47 11.55
CA SER A 160 3.83 5.77 10.87
C SER A 160 3.26 4.94 9.73
N ARG A 161 3.99 4.84 8.62
CA ARG A 161 3.60 3.98 7.51
C ARG A 161 3.56 2.53 8.00
N SER A 162 2.42 1.86 7.82
CA SER A 162 2.35 0.43 8.17
C SER A 162 3.28 -0.36 7.24
N GLU A 163 4.03 -1.31 7.79
CA GLU A 163 4.78 -2.26 6.97
C GLU A 163 3.83 -3.31 6.36
N ASP A 164 4.23 -3.85 5.22
CA ASP A 164 3.50 -4.96 4.61
C ASP A 164 3.73 -6.25 5.39
N ALA A 165 2.66 -7.01 5.61
CA ALA A 165 2.79 -8.34 6.18
C ALA A 165 3.66 -9.19 5.25
N SER A 166 4.53 -10.01 5.84
CA SER A 166 5.35 -10.95 5.06
C SER A 166 4.42 -11.88 4.27
N LEU A 167 4.68 -12.07 2.97
CA LEU A 167 3.97 -13.09 2.19
C LEU A 167 4.13 -14.47 2.82
N TYR A 168 5.36 -14.78 3.22
CA TYR A 168 5.77 -16.06 3.77
C TYR A 168 5.50 -16.15 5.27
N GLY A 169 5.06 -17.34 5.72
CA GLY A 169 4.74 -17.62 7.12
C GLY A 169 3.42 -16.99 7.61
N THR A 170 2.85 -16.05 6.86
CA THR A 170 1.53 -15.47 7.16
C THR A 170 0.42 -16.42 6.74
N LYS A 171 -0.57 -16.56 7.62
CA LYS A 171 -1.83 -17.23 7.31
C LYS A 171 -2.79 -16.22 6.70
N TRP A 172 -2.99 -16.31 5.40
CA TRP A 172 -3.86 -15.42 4.64
C TRP A 172 -5.28 -15.99 4.59
N ALA A 173 -6.21 -15.39 5.33
CA ALA A 173 -7.63 -15.72 5.27
C ALA A 173 -8.23 -15.21 3.96
N VAL A 174 -8.61 -16.14 3.08
CA VAL A 174 -9.14 -15.84 1.75
C VAL A 174 -10.59 -15.36 1.86
N ASP A 175 -10.91 -14.30 1.14
CA ASP A 175 -12.26 -13.77 1.00
C ASP A 175 -13.09 -14.71 0.10
N ALA A 176 -13.65 -15.73 0.74
CA ALA A 176 -14.49 -16.73 0.11
C ALA A 176 -15.59 -17.17 1.08
N PRO A 177 -16.74 -17.67 0.58
CA PRO A 177 -17.78 -18.23 1.42
C PRO A 177 -17.24 -19.31 2.36
N GLY A 178 -17.49 -19.12 3.66
CA GLY A 178 -17.19 -20.11 4.70
C GLY A 178 -18.36 -21.05 4.95
N ARG A 179 -18.10 -22.12 5.69
CA ARG A 179 -19.14 -23.03 6.18
C ARG A 179 -20.03 -22.32 7.20
N LYS A 180 -21.32 -22.67 7.26
CA LYS A 180 -22.34 -22.00 8.10
C LYS A 180 -22.06 -22.01 9.60
N ASP A 181 -21.23 -22.93 10.08
CA ASP A 181 -20.78 -23.02 11.48
C ASP A 181 -19.58 -22.10 11.79
N GLY A 182 -19.14 -21.28 10.83
CA GLY A 182 -17.99 -20.38 10.95
C GLY A 182 -16.63 -21.09 10.96
N LYS A 183 -16.62 -22.44 10.89
CA LYS A 183 -15.40 -23.25 10.87
C LYS A 183 -14.90 -23.44 9.44
N GLY A 184 -13.58 -23.56 9.30
CA GLY A 184 -12.96 -23.90 8.02
C GLY A 184 -12.98 -22.77 6.99
N ARG A 185 -12.86 -21.51 7.42
CA ARG A 185 -12.61 -20.38 6.51
C ARG A 185 -11.42 -20.68 5.61
N ALA A 186 -11.57 -20.34 4.34
CA ALA A 186 -10.52 -20.56 3.36
C ALA A 186 -9.28 -19.75 3.76
N HIS A 187 -8.11 -20.36 3.66
CA HIS A 187 -6.85 -19.71 3.94
C HIS A 187 -5.70 -20.35 3.18
N LEU A 188 -4.64 -19.58 2.96
CA LEU A 188 -3.40 -20.00 2.33
C LEU A 188 -2.21 -19.53 3.17
N THR A 189 -1.16 -20.34 3.20
CA THR A 189 0.13 -20.00 3.81
C THR A 189 1.23 -20.36 2.83
N PHE A 190 2.07 -19.37 2.53
CA PHE A 190 3.23 -19.55 1.65
C PHE A 190 4.45 -19.86 2.50
N ASP A 191 5.21 -20.86 2.06
CA ASP A 191 6.45 -21.30 2.69
C ASP A 191 7.62 -21.10 1.72
N GLN A 192 8.58 -20.27 2.14
CA GLN A 192 9.72 -19.90 1.31
C GLN A 192 10.71 -21.05 1.15
N ASP A 193 10.97 -21.79 2.23
CA ASP A 193 11.99 -22.84 2.29
C ASP A 193 11.51 -24.09 1.56
N ALA A 194 10.26 -24.48 1.80
CA ALA A 194 9.61 -25.60 1.13
C ALA A 194 9.17 -25.26 -0.31
N LYS A 195 9.22 -23.99 -0.70
CA LYS A 195 8.74 -23.48 -2.01
C LYS A 195 7.33 -23.97 -2.30
N SER A 196 6.43 -23.77 -1.35
CA SER A 196 5.09 -24.34 -1.38
C SER A 196 4.03 -23.37 -0.87
N VAL A 197 2.79 -23.61 -1.27
CA VAL A 197 1.61 -23.04 -0.65
C VAL A 197 0.75 -24.17 -0.09
N SER A 198 0.22 -23.96 1.10
CA SER A 198 -0.68 -24.92 1.75
C SER A 198 -1.83 -24.21 2.41
N GLY A 199 -2.92 -24.93 2.65
CA GLY A 199 -4.03 -24.39 3.42
C GLY A 199 -5.32 -25.14 3.19
N ARG A 200 -6.40 -24.38 3.19
CA ARG A 200 -7.76 -24.88 3.02
C ARG A 200 -8.53 -23.97 2.09
N LEU A 201 -9.13 -24.54 1.05
CA LEU A 201 -10.17 -23.91 0.25
C LEU A 201 -11.54 -24.13 0.92
N PRO A 202 -12.64 -23.52 0.45
CA PRO A 202 -13.94 -23.57 1.13
C PRO A 202 -14.44 -24.97 1.53
N CYS A 203 -14.08 -26.03 0.79
CA CYS A 203 -14.38 -27.41 1.17
C CYS A 203 -13.12 -28.20 1.57
N ASN A 204 -12.09 -28.20 0.72
CA ASN A 204 -10.95 -29.12 0.75
C ASN A 204 -9.65 -28.49 1.22
N HIS A 205 -8.76 -29.34 1.75
CA HIS A 205 -7.37 -28.96 1.94
C HIS A 205 -6.66 -28.90 0.59
N VAL A 206 -5.71 -27.98 0.46
CA VAL A 206 -4.90 -27.80 -0.75
C VAL A 206 -3.43 -27.72 -0.38
N ASN A 207 -2.59 -28.30 -1.23
CA ASN A 207 -1.15 -28.04 -1.29
C ASN A 207 -0.71 -27.90 -2.75
N ALA A 208 0.31 -27.10 -2.99
CA ALA A 208 0.95 -26.96 -4.29
C ALA A 208 2.38 -26.44 -4.13
N GLY A 209 3.19 -26.57 -5.17
CA GLY A 209 4.42 -25.78 -5.29
C GLY A 209 4.08 -24.29 -5.44
N ALA A 210 4.89 -23.42 -4.84
CA ALA A 210 4.77 -21.97 -4.99
C ALA A 210 6.15 -21.33 -5.00
N THR A 211 6.47 -20.62 -6.08
CA THR A 211 7.74 -19.90 -6.20
C THR A 211 7.49 -18.46 -6.59
N VAL A 212 8.14 -17.54 -5.87
CA VAL A 212 8.06 -16.11 -6.15
C VAL A 212 9.28 -15.70 -6.96
N SER A 213 9.04 -15.05 -8.10
CA SER A 213 10.07 -14.51 -8.99
C SER A 213 9.50 -13.34 -9.77
N ASP A 214 10.28 -12.27 -9.94
CA ASP A 214 9.91 -11.11 -10.76
C ASP A 214 8.57 -10.46 -10.38
N GLY A 215 8.22 -10.44 -9.10
CA GLY A 215 6.93 -9.89 -8.63
C GLY A 215 5.70 -10.77 -8.90
N LEU A 216 5.92 -11.98 -9.43
CA LEU A 216 4.89 -12.98 -9.70
C LEU A 216 5.02 -14.17 -8.76
N ILE A 217 3.91 -14.84 -8.49
CA ILE A 217 3.89 -16.17 -7.86
C ILE A 217 3.56 -17.20 -8.95
N THR A 218 4.45 -18.17 -9.16
CA THR A 218 4.12 -19.36 -9.95
C THR A 218 3.54 -20.41 -9.01
N LEU A 219 2.25 -20.70 -9.16
CA LEU A 219 1.54 -21.74 -8.43
C LEU A 219 1.54 -23.03 -9.26
N GLY A 220 2.03 -24.12 -8.68
CA GLY A 220 2.03 -25.42 -9.33
C GLY A 220 0.65 -26.08 -9.33
N ALA A 221 0.57 -27.24 -9.98
CA ALA A 221 -0.62 -28.08 -9.96
C ALA A 221 -1.04 -28.41 -8.51
N PRO A 222 -2.32 -28.20 -8.15
CA PRO A 222 -2.78 -28.40 -6.78
C PRO A 222 -3.04 -29.87 -6.51
N SER A 223 -2.68 -30.34 -5.31
CA SER A 223 -3.20 -31.58 -4.75
C SER A 223 -4.22 -31.24 -3.66
N THR A 224 -5.40 -31.82 -3.77
CA THR A 224 -6.53 -31.54 -2.87
C THR A 224 -7.09 -32.81 -2.25
N THR A 225 -7.72 -32.66 -1.08
CA THR A 225 -8.64 -33.68 -0.58
C THR A 225 -9.90 -33.75 -1.47
N ARG A 226 -10.71 -34.81 -1.31
CA ARG A 226 -11.98 -35.01 -2.06
C ARG A 226 -13.18 -35.13 -1.12
N MET A 227 -13.35 -34.15 -0.25
CA MET A 227 -14.56 -34.00 0.57
C MET A 227 -15.71 -33.49 -0.28
N MET A 228 -16.93 -33.90 0.08
CA MET A 228 -18.16 -33.36 -0.49
C MET A 228 -18.73 -32.29 0.46
N CYS A 229 -19.02 -31.12 -0.08
CA CYS A 229 -19.66 -30.00 0.62
C CYS A 229 -20.90 -29.52 -0.14
N GLU A 230 -21.62 -28.54 0.44
CA GLU A 230 -22.72 -27.88 -0.26
C GLU A 230 -22.24 -27.18 -1.55
N GLY A 231 -23.14 -27.07 -2.54
CA GLY A 231 -22.80 -26.65 -3.90
C GLY A 231 -22.07 -25.30 -3.98
N SER A 232 -22.49 -24.32 -3.17
CA SER A 232 -21.85 -23.00 -3.13
C SER A 232 -20.38 -23.04 -2.72
N LEU A 233 -20.01 -23.91 -1.77
CA LEU A 233 -18.62 -24.07 -1.35
C LEU A 233 -17.79 -24.77 -2.43
N MET A 234 -18.38 -25.78 -3.09
CA MET A 234 -17.72 -26.47 -4.20
C MET A 234 -17.48 -25.54 -5.40
N ASP A 235 -18.42 -24.65 -5.70
CA ASP A 235 -18.26 -23.69 -6.81
C ASP A 235 -17.23 -22.60 -6.48
N ALA A 236 -17.22 -22.10 -5.25
CA ALA A 236 -16.17 -21.19 -4.78
C ALA A 236 -14.79 -21.87 -4.81
N GLU A 237 -14.71 -23.14 -4.41
CA GLU A 237 -13.48 -23.91 -4.46
C GLU A 237 -12.94 -24.09 -5.88
N LYS A 238 -13.79 -24.41 -6.86
CA LYS A 238 -13.38 -24.51 -8.28
C LYS A 238 -12.80 -23.18 -8.80
N ARG A 239 -13.40 -22.05 -8.41
CA ARG A 239 -12.89 -20.72 -8.79
C ARG A 239 -11.51 -20.47 -8.22
N LEU A 240 -11.30 -20.78 -6.95
CA LEU A 240 -9.98 -20.63 -6.30
C LEU A 240 -8.93 -21.60 -6.88
N LEU A 241 -9.34 -22.81 -7.26
CA LEU A 241 -8.45 -23.75 -7.95
C LEU A 241 -7.98 -23.25 -9.32
N GLY A 242 -8.73 -22.35 -9.96
CA GLY A 242 -8.34 -21.72 -11.22
C GLY A 242 -7.08 -20.84 -11.14
N PHE A 243 -6.65 -20.45 -9.94
CA PHE A 243 -5.40 -19.71 -9.74
C PHE A 243 -4.17 -20.64 -9.70
N PHE A 244 -4.35 -21.94 -9.51
CA PHE A 244 -3.25 -22.90 -9.48
C PHE A 244 -2.85 -23.36 -10.88
N ASP A 245 -1.70 -24.02 -11.00
CA ASP A 245 -1.09 -24.41 -12.27
C ASP A 245 -0.87 -23.23 -13.24
N SER A 246 -0.60 -22.04 -12.68
CA SER A 246 -0.49 -20.80 -13.43
C SER A 246 0.42 -19.79 -12.71
N LYS A 247 0.72 -18.68 -13.40
CA LYS A 247 1.35 -17.51 -12.80
C LYS A 247 0.28 -16.51 -12.36
N VAL A 248 0.48 -15.94 -11.19
CA VAL A 248 -0.39 -14.90 -10.65
C VAL A 248 0.45 -13.69 -10.25
N ASP A 249 -0.01 -12.50 -10.61
CA ASP A 249 0.45 -11.27 -9.98
C ASP A 249 0.01 -11.28 -8.53
N TYR A 250 0.89 -10.79 -7.65
CA TYR A 250 0.52 -10.57 -6.25
C TYR A 250 0.85 -9.16 -5.81
N ARG A 251 -0.01 -8.62 -4.94
CA ARG A 251 0.23 -7.36 -4.26
C ARG A 251 -0.16 -7.53 -2.80
N ILE A 252 0.75 -7.15 -1.92
CA ILE A 252 0.44 -6.98 -0.51
C ILE A 252 0.27 -5.48 -0.26
N ASP A 253 -0.86 -5.12 0.32
CA ASP A 253 -1.15 -3.79 0.85
C ASP A 253 -1.42 -3.98 2.33
N HIS A 254 -0.36 -3.84 3.13
CA HIS A 254 -0.32 -4.11 4.55
C HIS A 254 -0.74 -5.54 4.90
N GLU A 255 -1.97 -5.71 5.39
CA GLU A 255 -2.52 -7.00 5.80
C GLU A 255 -3.42 -7.60 4.72
N THR A 256 -3.50 -6.99 3.54
CA THR A 256 -4.30 -7.49 2.41
C THR A 256 -3.40 -8.03 1.31
N LEU A 257 -3.51 -9.33 1.04
CA LEU A 257 -2.96 -9.96 -0.16
C LEU A 257 -4.02 -9.93 -1.26
N THR A 258 -3.65 -9.48 -2.45
CA THR A 258 -4.44 -9.64 -3.67
C THR A 258 -3.64 -10.49 -4.64
N LEU A 259 -4.23 -11.58 -5.12
CA LEU A 259 -3.70 -12.37 -6.23
C LEU A 259 -4.55 -12.09 -7.46
N THR A 260 -3.90 -11.93 -8.61
CA THR A 260 -4.55 -11.70 -9.90
C THR A 260 -4.02 -12.72 -10.90
N SER A 261 -4.91 -13.51 -11.49
CA SER A 261 -4.55 -14.44 -12.56
C SER A 261 -4.37 -13.74 -13.90
N GLU A 262 -3.76 -14.42 -14.86
CA GLU A 262 -3.51 -13.90 -16.21
C GLU A 262 -4.81 -13.50 -16.95
N ASP A 263 -5.94 -14.11 -16.62
CA ASP A 263 -7.27 -13.78 -17.17
C ASP A 263 -7.96 -12.60 -16.46
N GLY A 264 -7.29 -12.00 -15.47
CA GLY A 264 -7.76 -10.85 -14.71
C GLY A 264 -8.69 -11.18 -13.55
N ALA A 265 -8.92 -12.46 -13.22
CA ALA A 265 -9.64 -12.81 -12.02
C ALA A 265 -8.82 -12.48 -10.77
N THR A 266 -9.47 -11.90 -9.75
CA THR A 266 -8.79 -11.48 -8.52
C THR A 266 -9.33 -12.23 -7.31
N VAL A 267 -8.44 -12.62 -6.40
CA VAL A 267 -8.80 -13.07 -5.06
C VAL A 267 -8.10 -12.21 -4.01
N ARG A 268 -8.87 -11.80 -3.00
CA ARG A 268 -8.36 -11.06 -1.84
C ARG A 268 -8.22 -12.01 -0.66
N ALA A 269 -7.19 -11.80 0.14
CA ALA A 269 -7.03 -12.44 1.44
C ALA A 269 -6.51 -11.42 2.46
N VAL A 270 -6.80 -11.66 3.74
CA VAL A 270 -6.37 -10.81 4.86
C VAL A 270 -5.50 -11.62 5.81
N ALA A 271 -4.42 -11.04 6.33
CA ALA A 271 -3.59 -11.70 7.32
C ALA A 271 -4.41 -12.02 8.59
N ASP A 272 -4.46 -13.30 8.96
CA ASP A 272 -5.10 -13.80 10.18
C ASP A 272 -4.04 -13.74 11.30
N GLN A 273 -4.08 -12.66 12.09
CA GLN A 273 -3.21 -12.42 13.26
C GLN A 273 -3.78 -13.08 14.53
#